data_AF-A0A7S0QHT6-F1
#
_entry.id   AF-A0A7S0QHT6-F1
#
_cell.length_a   1.000
_cell.length_b   1.000
_cell.length_c   1.000
_cell.angle_alpha   90.00
_cell.angle_beta   90.00
_cell.angle_gamma   90.00
#
_symmetry.space_group_name_H-M   'P 1'
#
loop_
_entity.id
_entity.type
_entity.pdbx_description
1 polymer ?
#
loop_
_entity_poly.entity_id
_entity_poly.type
_entity_poly.pdbx_seq_one_letter_code
_entity_poly.pdbx_strand_id
1 'polypeptide(L)'
;KFMNKLEKLKQNEGLEAFGTAITLFSAAFGLFFTAHLLGCFYSILLTYEDGDNWLLNYNPELASADVSARYVVSLYWAIITISTMGYGDILPVTHVERLFSIFVAVIGAVVFSYCLGTISSLITQVEGADFRFQERMRGVVEYMQYREMPAETKRKVRSFFTLCWRQSPALFDELGFLRDVHGPLRARILRHVGAQIRPQLPMLQGFDDQCLGFITSRLRQAAFASGETIFECGERGDEMFFIVEGAVCLHSGPRPPPSAEKNDQPQPTAAQGGVDEGQKSGAVNLAAGERIA
;
A
#
# COMPACT_ATOMS: atom_id res chain seq x y z
N LYS A 1 15.38 20.05 -2.08
CA LYS A 1 15.53 18.57 -1.87
C LYS A 1 14.18 17.89 -1.68
N PHE A 2 13.27 18.43 -0.85
CA PHE A 2 11.89 17.93 -0.66
C PHE A 2 11.01 18.07 -1.92
N MET A 3 11.01 19.23 -2.58
CA MET A 3 10.26 19.46 -3.83
C MET A 3 10.64 18.47 -4.95
N ASN A 4 11.94 18.22 -5.16
CA ASN A 4 12.44 17.20 -6.10
C ASN A 4 12.01 15.76 -5.73
N LYS A 5 11.73 15.48 -4.45
CA LYS A 5 11.24 14.18 -4.00
C LYS A 5 9.74 14.04 -4.26
N LEU A 6 8.98 15.12 -4.05
CA LEU A 6 7.55 15.20 -4.40
C LEU A 6 7.31 15.10 -5.90
N GLU A 7 8.12 15.79 -6.72
CA GLU A 7 8.04 15.68 -8.17
C GLU A 7 8.34 14.25 -8.66
N LYS A 8 9.36 13.59 -8.08
CA LYS A 8 9.65 12.19 -8.42
C LYS A 8 8.56 11.22 -8.00
N LEU A 9 7.92 11.44 -6.85
CA LEU A 9 6.79 10.62 -6.40
C LEU A 9 5.58 10.82 -7.31
N LYS A 10 5.25 12.07 -7.63
CA LYS A 10 4.16 12.41 -8.54
C LYS A 10 4.40 11.92 -9.97
N GLN A 11 5.66 11.93 -10.42
CA GLN A 11 6.07 11.40 -11.72
C GLN A 11 6.00 9.86 -11.76
N ASN A 12 6.36 9.19 -10.66
CA ASN A 12 6.18 7.73 -10.53
C ASN A 12 4.71 7.33 -10.51
N GLU A 13 3.88 8.03 -9.72
CA GLU A 13 2.42 7.82 -9.69
C GLU A 13 1.79 8.06 -11.07
N GLY A 14 2.22 9.11 -11.78
CA GLY A 14 1.76 9.38 -13.14
C GLY A 14 2.16 8.29 -14.14
N LEU A 15 3.34 7.71 -13.99
CA LEU A 15 3.85 6.64 -14.86
C LEU A 15 3.11 5.31 -14.59
N GLU A 16 2.84 4.99 -13.33
CA GLU A 16 2.04 3.81 -12.93
C GLU A 16 0.58 3.94 -13.39
N ALA A 17 -0.01 5.13 -13.25
CA ALA A 17 -1.34 5.43 -13.76
C ALA A 17 -1.42 5.32 -15.29
N PHE A 18 -0.39 5.80 -16.00
CA PHE A 18 -0.30 5.69 -17.45
C PHE A 18 -0.17 4.24 -17.92
N GLY A 19 0.66 3.43 -17.25
CA GLY A 19 0.78 1.99 -17.52
C GLY A 19 -0.53 1.23 -17.28
N THR A 20 -1.23 1.56 -16.21
CA THR A 20 -2.57 1.01 -15.90
C THR A 20 -3.57 1.36 -16.98
N ALA A 21 -3.62 2.62 -17.42
CA ALA A 21 -4.52 3.09 -18.46
C ALA A 21 -4.26 2.41 -19.82
N ILE A 22 -2.99 2.26 -20.21
CA ILE A 22 -2.61 1.54 -21.44
C ILE A 22 -3.07 0.08 -21.37
N THR A 23 -2.87 -0.58 -20.23
CA THR A 23 -3.25 -1.98 -20.05
C THR A 23 -4.75 -2.18 -20.19
N LEU A 24 -5.56 -1.32 -19.54
CA LEU A 24 -7.02 -1.33 -19.68
C LEU A 24 -7.47 -1.04 -21.11
N PHE A 25 -6.87 -0.05 -21.76
CA PHE A 25 -7.16 0.28 -23.14
C PHE A 25 -6.84 -0.88 -24.08
N SER A 26 -5.67 -1.52 -23.92
CA SER A 26 -5.27 -2.68 -24.71
C SER A 26 -6.20 -3.87 -24.51
N ALA A 27 -6.66 -4.12 -23.28
CA ALA A 27 -7.62 -5.19 -22.99
C ALA A 27 -8.99 -4.90 -23.62
N ALA A 28 -9.50 -3.68 -23.49
CA ALA A 28 -10.78 -3.27 -24.07
C ALA A 28 -10.74 -3.29 -25.61
N PHE A 29 -9.64 -2.80 -26.20
CA PHE A 29 -9.42 -2.85 -27.65
C PHE A 29 -9.32 -4.28 -28.16
N GLY A 30 -8.57 -5.15 -27.47
CA GLY A 30 -8.47 -6.58 -27.82
C GLY A 30 -9.82 -7.30 -27.76
N LEU A 31 -10.64 -7.02 -26.75
CA LEU A 31 -12.00 -7.55 -26.62
C LEU A 31 -12.88 -7.09 -27.78
N PHE A 32 -12.91 -5.78 -28.07
CA PHE A 32 -13.70 -5.23 -29.17
C PHE A 32 -13.24 -5.75 -30.52
N PHE A 33 -11.94 -5.82 -30.77
CA PHE A 33 -11.38 -6.34 -32.01
C PHE A 33 -11.73 -7.81 -32.22
N THR A 34 -11.67 -8.63 -31.16
CA THR A 34 -12.10 -10.03 -31.21
C THR A 34 -13.59 -10.14 -31.51
N ALA A 35 -14.43 -9.33 -30.85
CA ALA A 35 -15.87 -9.30 -31.12
C ALA A 35 -16.19 -8.86 -32.55
N HIS A 36 -15.45 -7.87 -33.08
CA HIS A 36 -15.58 -7.43 -34.47
C HIS A 36 -15.26 -8.57 -35.44
N LEU A 37 -14.11 -9.25 -35.28
CA LEU A 37 -13.75 -10.36 -36.15
C LEU A 37 -14.80 -11.49 -36.08
N LEU A 38 -15.15 -11.95 -34.89
CA LEU A 38 -16.09 -13.06 -34.71
C LEU A 38 -17.51 -12.71 -35.20
N GLY A 39 -17.96 -11.47 -34.97
CA GLY A 39 -19.24 -10.97 -35.50
C GLY A 39 -19.26 -10.85 -37.02
N CYS A 40 -18.18 -10.36 -37.64
CA CYS A 40 -18.04 -10.34 -39.09
C CYS A 40 -18.05 -11.75 -39.69
N PHE A 41 -17.33 -12.71 -39.07
CA PHE A 41 -17.38 -14.11 -39.48
C PHE A 41 -18.78 -14.70 -39.36
N TYR A 42 -19.52 -14.39 -38.29
CA TYR A 42 -20.91 -14.84 -38.12
C TYR A 42 -21.86 -14.27 -39.17
N SER A 43 -21.64 -13.03 -39.61
CA SER A 43 -22.38 -12.41 -40.71
C SER A 43 -22.00 -13.02 -42.07
N ILE A 44 -20.73 -13.37 -42.28
CA ILE A 44 -20.26 -14.04 -43.51
C ILE A 44 -20.86 -15.44 -43.65
N LEU A 45 -21.17 -16.15 -42.56
CA LEU A 45 -21.85 -17.46 -42.66
C LEU A 45 -23.17 -17.37 -43.43
N LEU A 46 -23.87 -16.22 -43.36
CA LEU A 46 -25.09 -15.97 -44.12
C LEU A 46 -24.90 -16.01 -45.64
N THR A 47 -23.67 -15.87 -46.15
CA THR A 47 -23.40 -15.95 -47.60
C THR A 47 -23.18 -17.38 -48.09
N TYR A 48 -22.99 -18.33 -47.17
CA TYR A 48 -22.71 -19.73 -47.49
C TYR A 48 -23.88 -20.68 -47.17
N GLU A 49 -24.85 -20.23 -46.39
CA GLU A 49 -26.03 -21.02 -46.03
C GLU A 49 -27.27 -20.50 -46.78
N ASP A 50 -27.79 -21.31 -47.68
CA ASP A 50 -29.06 -21.07 -48.34
C ASP A 50 -30.21 -21.59 -47.45
N GLY A 51 -31.18 -20.72 -47.13
CA GLY A 51 -32.37 -21.08 -46.37
C GLY A 51 -32.42 -20.51 -44.95
N ASP A 52 -32.99 -21.27 -44.01
CA ASP A 52 -33.16 -20.86 -42.61
C ASP A 52 -31.80 -20.63 -41.93
N ASN A 53 -31.63 -19.44 -41.34
CA ASN A 53 -30.41 -19.01 -40.68
C ASN A 53 -30.73 -18.16 -39.44
N TRP A 54 -29.71 -17.84 -38.65
CA TRP A 54 -29.85 -17.07 -37.42
C TRP A 54 -30.50 -15.69 -37.63
N LEU A 55 -30.24 -15.02 -38.76
CA LEU A 55 -30.73 -13.67 -39.03
C LEU A 55 -32.23 -13.68 -39.34
N LEU A 56 -32.67 -14.61 -40.20
CA LEU A 56 -34.09 -14.80 -40.53
C LEU A 56 -34.90 -15.25 -39.31
N ASN A 57 -34.33 -16.09 -38.45
CA ASN A 57 -34.98 -16.51 -37.21
C ASN A 57 -35.08 -15.37 -36.18
N TYR A 58 -34.09 -14.46 -36.14
CA TYR A 58 -34.10 -13.30 -35.24
C TYR A 58 -35.08 -12.21 -35.71
N ASN A 59 -34.92 -11.73 -36.95
CA ASN A 59 -35.81 -10.77 -37.57
C ASN A 59 -35.69 -10.85 -39.12
N PRO A 60 -36.70 -11.39 -39.81
CA PRO A 60 -36.70 -11.50 -41.28
C PRO A 60 -36.50 -10.18 -42.03
N GLU A 61 -36.94 -9.05 -41.47
CA GLU A 61 -36.82 -7.73 -42.13
C GLU A 61 -35.35 -7.31 -42.31
N LEU A 62 -34.44 -7.81 -41.47
CA LEU A 62 -33.00 -7.54 -41.57
C LEU A 62 -32.36 -8.19 -42.80
N ALA A 63 -32.98 -9.22 -43.39
CA ALA A 63 -32.47 -9.85 -44.61
C ALA A 63 -32.53 -8.92 -45.83
N SER A 64 -33.40 -7.92 -45.81
CA SER A 64 -33.45 -6.83 -46.80
C SER A 64 -32.77 -5.53 -46.34
N ALA A 65 -32.38 -5.45 -45.07
CA ALA A 65 -31.75 -4.24 -44.51
C ALA A 65 -30.30 -4.07 -44.97
N ASP A 66 -29.77 -2.85 -44.79
CA ASP A 66 -28.40 -2.49 -45.11
C ASP A 66 -27.38 -3.32 -44.32
N VAL A 67 -26.17 -3.45 -44.88
CA VAL A 67 -25.04 -4.18 -44.27
C VAL A 67 -24.71 -3.65 -42.87
N SER A 68 -24.87 -2.35 -42.63
CA SER A 68 -24.66 -1.72 -41.33
C SER A 68 -25.59 -2.26 -40.25
N ALA A 69 -26.88 -2.46 -40.57
CA ALA A 69 -27.86 -3.00 -39.63
C ALA A 69 -27.52 -4.46 -39.25
N ARG A 70 -27.16 -5.28 -40.24
CA ARG A 70 -26.72 -6.67 -40.00
C ARG A 70 -25.43 -6.74 -39.20
N TYR A 71 -24.48 -5.83 -39.47
CA TYR A 71 -23.24 -5.73 -38.73
C TYR A 71 -23.48 -5.42 -37.25
N VAL A 72 -24.34 -4.44 -36.94
CA VAL A 72 -24.66 -4.08 -35.54
C VAL A 72 -25.23 -5.28 -34.78
N VAL A 73 -26.14 -6.04 -35.39
CA VAL A 73 -26.73 -7.23 -34.77
C VAL A 73 -25.70 -8.36 -34.61
N SER A 74 -24.84 -8.57 -35.61
CA SER A 74 -23.78 -9.59 -35.55
C SER A 74 -22.72 -9.26 -34.50
N LEU A 75 -22.36 -7.97 -34.38
CA LEU A 75 -21.45 -7.47 -33.35
C LEU A 75 -22.08 -7.58 -31.96
N TYR A 76 -23.37 -7.26 -31.82
CA TYR A 76 -24.11 -7.45 -30.59
C TYR A 76 -24.07 -8.92 -30.14
N TRP A 77 -24.38 -9.86 -31.03
CA TRP A 77 -24.28 -11.30 -30.75
C TRP A 77 -22.88 -11.70 -30.31
N ALA A 78 -21.83 -11.21 -30.99
CA ALA A 78 -20.45 -11.52 -30.64
C ALA A 78 -20.07 -10.97 -29.26
N ILE A 79 -20.44 -9.72 -28.95
CA ILE A 79 -20.17 -9.08 -27.66
C ILE A 79 -20.84 -9.85 -26.53
N ILE A 80 -22.14 -10.15 -26.63
CA ILE A 80 -22.88 -10.84 -25.55
C ILE A 80 -22.41 -12.29 -25.36
N THR A 81 -21.92 -12.94 -26.42
CA THR A 81 -21.39 -14.31 -26.38
C THR A 81 -20.01 -14.31 -25.72
N ILE A 82 -19.11 -13.41 -26.13
CA ILE A 82 -17.77 -13.28 -25.55
C ILE A 82 -17.85 -12.84 -24.09
N SER A 83 -18.75 -11.91 -23.75
CA SER A 83 -18.96 -11.46 -22.37
C SER A 83 -19.69 -12.48 -21.50
N THR A 84 -20.02 -13.65 -22.02
CA THR A 84 -20.74 -14.74 -21.34
C THR A 84 -22.15 -14.36 -20.87
N MET A 85 -22.71 -13.25 -21.35
CA MET A 85 -24.06 -12.81 -21.01
C MET A 85 -25.13 -13.71 -21.64
N GLY A 86 -25.01 -13.95 -22.96
CA GLY A 86 -25.84 -14.90 -23.69
C GLY A 86 -27.36 -14.76 -23.46
N TYR A 87 -27.95 -13.61 -23.81
CA TYR A 87 -29.39 -13.36 -23.60
C TYR A 87 -30.32 -14.38 -24.26
N GLY A 88 -29.86 -15.09 -25.28
CA GLY A 88 -30.62 -16.16 -25.95
C GLY A 88 -31.67 -15.68 -26.95
N ASP A 89 -31.60 -14.41 -27.34
CA ASP A 89 -32.45 -13.78 -28.34
C ASP A 89 -32.02 -14.09 -29.79
N ILE A 90 -30.70 -14.23 -30.02
CA ILE A 90 -30.14 -14.69 -31.29
C ILE A 90 -29.62 -16.11 -31.11
N LEU A 91 -30.26 -17.06 -31.80
CA LEU A 91 -29.95 -18.49 -31.69
C LEU A 91 -29.44 -19.04 -33.02
N PRO A 92 -28.40 -19.91 -33.00
CA PRO A 92 -27.96 -20.61 -34.19
C PRO A 92 -28.99 -21.66 -34.61
N VAL A 93 -29.36 -21.63 -35.89
CA VAL A 93 -30.35 -22.51 -36.50
C VAL A 93 -29.66 -23.72 -37.13
N THR A 94 -28.61 -23.49 -37.90
CA THR A 94 -27.93 -24.53 -38.67
C THR A 94 -26.85 -25.25 -37.85
N HIS A 95 -26.41 -26.42 -38.33
CA HIS A 95 -25.31 -27.14 -37.69
C HIS A 95 -23.98 -26.37 -37.76
N VAL A 96 -23.74 -25.61 -38.83
CA VAL A 96 -22.52 -24.82 -38.99
C VAL A 96 -22.54 -23.64 -38.03
N GLU A 97 -23.66 -22.90 -37.95
CA GLU A 97 -23.84 -21.82 -36.97
C GLU A 97 -23.67 -22.32 -35.54
N ARG A 98 -24.19 -23.51 -35.21
CA ARG A 98 -24.03 -24.12 -33.88
C ARG A 98 -22.56 -24.45 -33.57
N LEU A 99 -21.86 -25.08 -34.50
CA LEU A 99 -20.43 -25.40 -34.33
C LEU A 99 -19.60 -24.13 -34.18
N PHE A 100 -19.90 -23.10 -34.98
CA PHE A 100 -19.24 -21.80 -34.86
C PHE A 100 -19.55 -21.13 -33.53
N SER A 101 -20.80 -21.15 -33.07
CA SER A 101 -21.21 -20.60 -31.78
C SER A 101 -20.49 -21.29 -30.61
N ILE A 102 -20.33 -22.62 -30.66
CA ILE A 102 -19.55 -23.38 -29.66
C ILE A 102 -18.09 -22.91 -29.66
N PHE A 103 -17.48 -22.76 -30.84
CA PHE A 103 -16.10 -22.29 -30.98
C PHE A 103 -15.93 -20.85 -30.45
N VAL A 104 -16.83 -19.93 -30.80
CA VAL A 104 -16.87 -18.55 -30.30
C VAL A 104 -17.04 -18.52 -28.79
N ALA A 105 -17.90 -19.37 -28.21
CA ALA A 105 -18.10 -19.44 -26.78
C ALA A 105 -16.82 -19.86 -26.03
N VAL A 106 -16.07 -20.84 -26.55
CA VAL A 106 -14.79 -21.27 -25.95
C VAL A 106 -13.74 -20.17 -26.02
N ILE A 107 -13.56 -19.55 -27.19
CA ILE A 107 -12.60 -18.45 -27.34
C ILE A 107 -13.01 -17.25 -26.50
N GLY A 108 -14.30 -16.92 -26.52
CA GLY A 108 -14.89 -15.81 -25.78
C GLY A 108 -14.65 -15.94 -24.29
N ALA A 109 -14.86 -17.14 -23.72
CA ALA A 109 -14.58 -17.42 -22.32
C ALA A 109 -13.10 -17.19 -21.96
N VAL A 110 -12.16 -17.61 -22.83
CA VAL A 110 -10.72 -17.39 -22.61
C VAL A 110 -10.38 -15.90 -22.65
N VAL A 111 -10.86 -15.17 -23.65
CA VAL A 111 -10.60 -13.72 -23.79
C VAL A 111 -11.20 -12.93 -22.63
N PHE A 112 -12.44 -13.22 -22.26
CA PHE A 112 -13.12 -12.57 -21.15
C PHE A 112 -12.42 -12.85 -19.81
N SER A 113 -12.00 -14.11 -19.58
CA SER A 113 -11.23 -14.48 -18.39
C SER A 113 -9.89 -13.74 -18.30
N TYR A 114 -9.21 -13.56 -19.43
CA TYR A 114 -7.97 -12.77 -19.49
C TYR A 114 -8.22 -11.29 -19.14
N CYS A 115 -9.28 -10.68 -19.67
CA CYS A 115 -9.67 -9.31 -19.32
C CYS A 115 -9.94 -9.17 -17.82
N LEU A 116 -10.70 -10.11 -17.25
CA LEU A 116 -11.02 -10.11 -15.81
C LEU A 116 -9.77 -10.31 -14.94
N GLY A 117 -8.87 -11.21 -15.33
CA GLY A 117 -7.60 -11.41 -14.64
C GLY A 117 -6.70 -10.17 -14.69
N THR A 118 -6.70 -9.46 -15.82
CA THR A 118 -5.98 -8.20 -15.98
C THR A 118 -6.54 -7.14 -15.02
N ILE A 119 -7.86 -6.96 -14.99
CA ILE A 119 -8.52 -6.01 -14.06
C ILE A 119 -8.20 -6.37 -12.61
N SER A 120 -8.26 -7.66 -12.25
CA SER A 120 -7.94 -8.14 -10.90
C SER A 120 -6.48 -7.83 -10.51
N SER A 121 -5.51 -8.09 -11.41
CA SER A 121 -4.11 -7.75 -11.15
C SER A 121 -3.92 -6.25 -10.98
N LEU A 122 -4.61 -5.41 -11.76
CA LEU A 122 -4.51 -3.96 -11.62
C LEU A 122 -5.05 -3.49 -10.27
N ILE A 123 -6.16 -4.06 -9.79
CA ILE A 123 -6.69 -3.75 -8.46
C ILE A 123 -5.63 -4.01 -7.38
N THR A 124 -4.93 -5.15 -7.45
CA THR A 124 -3.86 -5.47 -6.48
C THR A 124 -2.64 -4.55 -6.58
N GLN A 125 -2.35 -3.99 -7.76
CA GLN A 125 -1.24 -3.03 -7.92
C GLN A 125 -1.59 -1.63 -7.39
N VAL A 126 -2.86 -1.26 -7.46
CA VAL A 126 -3.37 0.03 -6.94
C VAL A 126 -3.46 0.03 -5.41
N GLU A 127 -3.29 -1.12 -4.74
CA GLU A 127 -3.19 -1.21 -3.29
C GLU A 127 -1.96 -0.43 -2.78
N GLY A 128 -2.19 0.82 -2.42
CA GLY A 128 -1.18 1.74 -1.93
C GLY A 128 -0.55 1.32 -0.60
N ALA A 129 0.45 2.08 -0.18
CA ALA A 129 1.16 1.83 1.06
C ALA A 129 0.20 1.78 2.27
N ASP A 130 -0.76 2.70 2.34
CA ASP A 130 -1.76 2.76 3.41
C ASP A 130 -2.65 1.52 3.46
N PHE A 131 -3.05 0.96 2.31
CA PHE A 131 -3.82 -0.28 2.26
C PHE A 131 -3.04 -1.45 2.87
N ARG A 132 -1.75 -1.59 2.49
CA ARG A 132 -0.86 -2.62 3.05
C ARG A 132 -0.66 -2.46 4.56
N PHE A 133 -0.59 -1.23 5.05
CA PHE A 133 -0.53 -0.97 6.49
C PHE A 133 -1.81 -1.38 7.21
N GLN A 134 -2.99 -1.03 6.67
CA GLN A 134 -4.27 -1.43 7.24
C GLN A 134 -4.42 -2.96 7.27
N GLU A 135 -4.01 -3.64 6.19
CA GLU A 135 -4.05 -5.10 6.10
C GLU A 135 -3.13 -5.76 7.14
N ARG A 136 -1.91 -5.26 7.32
CA ARG A 136 -0.99 -5.74 8.38
C ARG A 136 -1.54 -5.44 9.78
N MET A 137 -2.07 -4.24 10.01
CA MET A 137 -2.67 -3.84 11.28
C MET A 137 -3.88 -4.72 11.62
N ARG A 138 -4.68 -5.11 10.63
CA ARG A 138 -5.79 -6.05 10.80
C ARG A 138 -5.31 -7.37 11.40
N GLY A 139 -4.28 -7.99 10.83
CA GLY A 139 -3.69 -9.21 11.36
C GLY A 139 -3.16 -9.06 12.80
N VAL A 140 -2.54 -7.92 13.12
CA VAL A 140 -2.11 -7.61 14.50
C VAL A 140 -3.31 -7.50 15.45
N VAL A 141 -4.38 -6.82 15.05
CA VAL A 141 -5.61 -6.69 15.85
C VAL A 141 -6.27 -8.04 16.09
N GLU A 142 -6.39 -8.87 15.07
CA GLU A 142 -6.93 -10.23 15.16
C GLU A 142 -6.11 -11.09 16.13
N TYR A 143 -4.77 -11.04 16.05
CA TYR A 143 -3.90 -11.75 16.98
C TYR A 143 -4.11 -11.31 18.44
N MET A 144 -4.19 -10.00 18.68
CA MET A 144 -4.42 -9.48 20.04
C MET A 144 -5.81 -9.82 20.58
N GLN A 145 -6.81 -9.95 19.70
CA GLN A 145 -8.15 -10.42 20.07
C GLN A 145 -8.13 -11.91 20.41
N TYR A 146 -7.53 -12.73 19.56
CA TYR A 146 -7.37 -14.17 19.79
C TYR A 146 -6.64 -14.50 21.10
N ARG A 147 -5.65 -13.68 21.48
CA ARG A 147 -4.91 -13.82 22.74
C ARG A 147 -5.56 -13.10 23.93
N GLU A 148 -6.75 -12.54 23.75
CA GLU A 148 -7.50 -11.82 24.79
C GLU A 148 -6.67 -10.74 25.53
N MET A 149 -5.79 -10.05 24.79
CA MET A 149 -4.86 -9.11 25.42
C MET A 149 -5.62 -7.97 26.15
N PRO A 150 -5.09 -7.48 27.28
CA PRO A 150 -5.67 -6.34 27.98
C PRO A 150 -5.78 -5.10 27.09
N ALA A 151 -6.79 -4.26 27.36
CA ALA A 151 -7.06 -3.05 26.58
C ALA A 151 -5.86 -2.09 26.52
N GLU A 152 -5.10 -1.99 27.61
CA GLU A 152 -3.90 -1.16 27.68
C GLU A 152 -2.81 -1.66 26.72
N THR A 153 -2.51 -2.97 26.73
CA THR A 153 -1.54 -3.60 25.82
C THR A 153 -1.95 -3.44 24.37
N LYS A 154 -3.25 -3.65 24.06
CA LYS A 154 -3.80 -3.42 22.72
C LYS A 154 -3.58 -1.99 22.24
N ARG A 155 -3.77 -1.00 23.12
CA ARG A 155 -3.53 0.41 22.81
C ARG A 155 -2.06 0.66 22.52
N LYS A 156 -1.15 0.16 23.36
CA LYS A 156 0.31 0.31 23.20
C LYS A 156 0.80 -0.27 21.87
N VAL A 157 0.38 -1.50 21.54
CA VAL A 157 0.76 -2.15 20.27
C VAL A 157 0.24 -1.36 19.06
N ARG A 158 -1.01 -0.89 19.07
CA ARG A 158 -1.55 -0.05 17.98
C ARG A 158 -0.80 1.26 17.83
N SER A 159 -0.49 1.93 18.94
CA SER A 159 0.29 3.17 18.96
C SER A 159 1.69 2.96 18.38
N PHE A 160 2.38 1.88 18.77
CA PHE A 160 3.68 1.50 18.22
C PHE A 160 3.64 1.34 16.70
N PHE A 161 2.77 0.49 16.17
CA PHE A 161 2.69 0.26 14.73
C PHE A 161 2.26 1.53 13.95
N THR A 162 1.38 2.36 14.52
CA THR A 162 0.96 3.64 13.91
C THR A 162 2.10 4.64 13.87
N LEU A 163 2.91 4.71 14.94
CA LEU A 163 4.06 5.60 15.01
C LEU A 163 5.16 5.16 14.03
N CYS A 164 5.45 3.85 13.97
CA CYS A 164 6.35 3.28 12.97
C CYS A 164 5.91 3.61 11.55
N TRP A 165 4.61 3.52 11.25
CA TRP A 165 4.07 3.90 9.93
C TRP A 165 4.27 5.37 9.59
N ARG A 166 4.04 6.27 10.56
CA ARG A 166 4.25 7.71 10.37
C ARG A 166 5.71 8.06 10.09
N GLN A 167 6.64 7.37 10.76
CA GLN A 167 8.08 7.59 10.61
C GLN A 167 8.64 6.94 9.34
N SER A 168 8.10 5.78 8.94
CA SER A 168 8.43 5.12 7.68
C SER A 168 7.15 4.59 7.00
N PRO A 169 6.55 5.36 6.08
CA PRO A 169 5.35 4.97 5.32
C PRO A 169 5.60 3.81 4.35
N ALA A 170 6.84 3.32 4.24
CA ALA A 170 7.08 1.99 3.76
C ALA A 170 7.28 1.14 5.01
N LEU A 171 6.40 0.16 5.25
CA LEU A 171 6.68 -1.01 6.08
C LEU A 171 7.79 -1.85 5.42
N PHE A 172 8.88 -1.19 5.08
CA PHE A 172 10.05 -1.77 4.46
C PHE A 172 10.70 -2.62 5.53
N ASP A 173 10.77 -3.91 5.30
CA ASP A 173 11.55 -4.82 6.14
C ASP A 173 13.03 -4.50 5.92
N GLU A 174 13.53 -3.47 6.59
CA GLU A 174 14.92 -3.04 6.48
C GLU A 174 15.88 -4.16 6.85
N LEU A 175 15.52 -4.98 7.85
CA LEU A 175 16.31 -6.13 8.28
C LEU A 175 16.32 -7.22 7.21
N GLY A 176 15.18 -7.53 6.60
CA GLY A 176 15.09 -8.45 5.45
C GLY A 176 15.88 -7.95 4.26
N PHE A 177 15.69 -6.69 3.87
CA PHE A 177 16.46 -6.06 2.78
C PHE A 177 17.97 -6.12 3.02
N LEU A 178 18.44 -5.71 4.20
CA LEU A 178 19.86 -5.76 4.52
C LEU A 178 20.38 -7.20 4.54
N ARG A 179 19.55 -8.20 4.87
CA ARG A 179 19.96 -9.61 4.78
C ARG A 179 20.14 -10.08 3.34
N ASP A 180 19.30 -9.61 2.42
CA ASP A 180 19.32 -10.01 1.01
C ASP A 180 20.45 -9.32 0.21
N VAL A 181 20.95 -8.19 0.71
CA VAL A 181 22.09 -7.47 0.11
C VAL A 181 23.43 -8.15 0.46
N HIS A 182 24.24 -8.44 -0.56
CA HIS A 182 25.59 -9.00 -0.40
C HIS A 182 26.51 -8.11 0.46
N GLY A 183 27.44 -8.75 1.19
CA GLY A 183 28.24 -8.14 2.27
C GLY A 183 28.88 -6.78 1.96
N PRO A 184 29.64 -6.61 0.87
CA PRO A 184 30.26 -5.33 0.50
C PRO A 184 29.26 -4.18 0.33
N LEU A 185 28.15 -4.42 -0.37
CA LEU A 185 27.11 -3.41 -0.59
C LEU A 185 26.36 -3.11 0.70
N ARG A 186 26.07 -4.13 1.49
CA ARG A 186 25.44 -3.99 2.82
C ARG A 186 26.30 -3.12 3.74
N ALA A 187 27.60 -3.39 3.83
CA ALA A 187 28.52 -2.57 4.62
C ALA A 187 28.55 -1.11 4.15
N ARG A 188 28.49 -0.88 2.83
CA ARG A 188 28.42 0.48 2.27
C ARG A 188 27.11 1.19 2.63
N ILE A 189 25.97 0.51 2.60
CA ILE A 189 24.67 1.06 3.03
C ILE A 189 24.71 1.39 4.52
N LEU A 190 25.14 0.46 5.36
CA LEU A 190 25.23 0.65 6.82
C LEU A 190 26.14 1.81 7.21
N ARG A 191 27.29 1.97 6.54
CA ARG A 191 28.16 3.13 6.72
C ARG A 191 27.46 4.44 6.37
N HIS A 192 26.70 4.45 5.28
CA HIS A 192 25.96 5.62 4.87
C HIS A 192 24.87 5.99 5.88
N VAL A 193 24.11 5.01 6.36
CA VAL A 193 23.09 5.22 7.40
C VAL A 193 23.73 5.67 8.72
N GLY A 194 24.81 5.02 9.15
CA GLY A 194 25.54 5.39 10.37
C GLY A 194 26.10 6.81 10.32
N ALA A 195 26.59 7.26 9.15
CA ALA A 195 27.04 8.63 8.97
C ALA A 195 25.91 9.67 9.09
N GLN A 196 24.66 9.30 8.79
CA GLN A 196 23.50 10.19 8.99
C GLN A 196 23.08 10.28 10.46
N ILE A 197 23.31 9.24 11.25
CA ILE A 197 22.99 9.19 12.68
C ILE A 197 24.08 9.85 13.53
N ARG A 198 25.35 9.80 13.09
CA ARG A 198 26.52 10.38 13.80
C ARG A 198 26.30 11.80 14.37
N PRO A 199 25.70 12.76 13.65
CA PRO A 199 25.49 14.12 14.18
C PRO A 199 24.49 14.17 15.35
N GLN A 200 23.58 13.21 15.42
CA GLN A 200 22.51 13.15 16.43
C GLN A 200 23.01 12.51 17.73
N LEU A 201 24.07 11.72 17.68
CA LEU A 201 24.59 10.96 18.81
C LEU A 201 26.04 11.39 19.13
N PRO A 202 26.25 12.36 20.04
CA PRO A 202 27.58 12.86 20.39
C PRO A 202 28.57 11.77 20.79
N MET A 203 28.10 10.73 21.48
CA MET A 203 28.95 9.60 21.88
C MET A 203 29.50 8.80 20.70
N LEU A 204 28.88 8.89 19.53
CA LEU A 204 29.30 8.18 18.33
C LEU A 204 30.33 8.95 17.48
N GLN A 205 30.67 10.20 17.84
CA GLN A 205 31.58 11.04 17.05
C GLN A 205 33.03 10.51 17.00
N GLY A 206 33.46 9.78 18.03
CA GLY A 206 34.82 9.22 18.09
C GLY A 206 35.01 7.91 17.30
N PHE A 207 33.94 7.35 16.74
CA PHE A 207 33.99 6.06 16.05
C PHE A 207 34.21 6.24 14.55
N ASP A 208 35.07 5.38 14.00
CA ASP A 208 35.31 5.31 12.56
C ASP A 208 34.08 4.79 11.79
N ASP A 209 34.09 4.96 10.48
CA ASP A 209 32.95 4.57 9.64
C ASP A 209 32.68 3.06 9.72
N GLN A 210 33.70 2.22 9.91
CA GLN A 210 33.52 0.78 10.00
C GLN A 210 32.78 0.38 11.28
N CYS A 211 33.19 0.93 12.42
CA CYS A 211 32.54 0.72 13.70
C CYS A 211 31.11 1.26 13.69
N LEU A 212 30.87 2.43 13.08
CA LEU A 212 29.50 2.94 12.91
C LEU A 212 28.65 2.02 12.08
N GLY A 213 29.16 1.50 10.96
CA GLY A 213 28.43 0.49 10.18
C GLY A 213 28.06 -0.74 11.01
N PHE A 214 28.94 -1.18 11.92
CA PHE A 214 28.66 -2.27 12.84
C PHE A 214 27.59 -1.91 13.88
N ILE A 215 27.69 -0.75 14.53
CA ILE A 215 26.69 -0.26 15.50
C ILE A 215 25.32 -0.13 14.82
N THR A 216 25.27 0.54 13.66
CA THR A 216 24.05 0.73 12.89
C THR A 216 23.41 -0.59 12.48
N SER A 217 24.20 -1.65 12.23
CA SER A 217 23.65 -2.98 11.93
C SER A 217 22.92 -3.65 13.10
N ARG A 218 23.12 -3.15 14.33
CA ARG A 218 22.50 -3.67 15.55
C ARG A 218 21.43 -2.74 16.11
N LEU A 219 21.33 -1.51 15.61
CA LEU A 219 20.26 -0.60 15.98
C LEU A 219 18.91 -1.16 15.52
N ARG A 220 17.91 -1.04 16.38
CA ARG A 220 16.53 -1.39 16.09
C ARG A 220 15.67 -0.18 16.40
N GLN A 221 14.67 0.08 15.56
CA GLN A 221 13.73 1.15 15.81
C GLN A 221 12.83 0.77 16.99
N ALA A 222 12.76 1.65 17.98
CA ALA A 222 11.83 1.57 19.11
C ALA A 222 10.98 2.84 19.13
N ALA A 223 9.71 2.69 19.46
CA ALA A 223 8.75 3.78 19.46
C ALA A 223 7.86 3.66 20.71
N PHE A 224 7.85 4.70 21.54
CA PHE A 224 7.12 4.72 22.80
C PHE A 224 6.02 5.78 22.76
N ALA A 225 4.87 5.46 23.33
CA ALA A 225 3.79 6.43 23.48
C ALA A 225 4.06 7.41 24.64
N SER A 226 3.40 8.57 24.63
CA SER A 226 3.47 9.49 25.76
C SER A 226 2.96 8.83 27.06
N GLY A 227 3.69 9.01 28.16
CA GLY A 227 3.40 8.42 29.47
C GLY A 227 3.79 6.93 29.60
N GLU A 228 4.49 6.36 28.62
CA GLU A 228 4.99 5.00 28.68
C GLU A 228 6.35 4.93 29.39
N THR A 229 6.47 4.02 30.36
CA THR A 229 7.75 3.73 31.02
C THR A 229 8.64 2.94 30.07
N ILE A 230 9.85 3.44 29.82
CA ILE A 230 10.85 2.76 28.97
C ILE A 230 11.59 1.68 29.77
N PHE A 231 12.01 1.99 31.00
CA PHE A 231 12.64 1.06 31.94
C PHE A 231 12.38 1.52 33.38
N GLU A 232 12.38 0.58 34.33
CA GLU A 232 12.22 0.85 35.76
C GLU A 232 13.52 0.68 36.55
N CYS A 233 13.64 1.42 37.65
CA CYS A 233 14.80 1.31 38.53
C CYS A 233 14.83 -0.07 39.19
N GLY A 234 15.98 -0.76 39.09
CA GLY A 234 16.16 -2.11 39.61
C GLY A 234 15.90 -3.22 38.59
N GLU A 235 15.42 -2.88 37.39
CA GLU A 235 15.38 -3.83 36.27
C GLU A 235 16.78 -4.12 35.73
N ARG A 236 16.93 -5.31 35.15
CA ARG A 236 18.16 -5.71 34.47
C ARG A 236 18.29 -4.91 33.17
N GLY A 237 19.39 -4.16 33.02
CA GLY A 237 19.70 -3.41 31.79
C GLY A 237 20.25 -4.32 30.70
N ASP A 238 19.38 -4.83 29.83
CA ASP A 238 19.76 -5.65 28.67
C ASP A 238 19.85 -4.84 27.37
N GLU A 239 19.35 -3.59 27.36
CA GLU A 239 19.26 -2.75 26.16
C GLU A 239 19.77 -1.32 26.42
N MET A 240 20.22 -0.65 25.35
CA MET A 240 20.63 0.75 25.35
C MET A 240 19.79 1.51 24.33
N PHE A 241 19.22 2.65 24.75
CA PHE A 241 18.36 3.47 23.92
C PHE A 241 19.06 4.76 23.49
N PHE A 242 18.82 5.15 22.24
CA PHE A 242 19.26 6.41 21.68
C PHE A 242 18.05 7.24 21.30
N ILE A 243 17.94 8.45 21.83
CA ILE A 243 16.81 9.34 21.54
C ILE A 243 17.10 10.08 20.24
N VAL A 244 16.39 9.69 19.19
CA VAL A 244 16.45 10.34 17.86
C VAL A 244 15.43 11.48 17.76
N GLU A 245 14.23 11.26 18.27
CA GLU A 245 13.12 12.21 18.25
C GLU A 245 12.26 12.03 19.50
N GLY A 246 11.80 13.14 20.09
CA GLY A 246 10.98 13.15 21.30
C GLY A 246 11.74 13.59 22.55
N ALA A 247 11.09 13.47 23.71
CA ALA A 247 11.65 13.79 25.01
C ALA A 247 11.31 12.68 26.00
N VAL A 248 12.21 12.45 26.96
CA VAL A 248 12.02 11.48 28.04
C VAL A 248 12.13 12.20 29.38
N CYS A 249 11.31 11.77 30.35
CA CYS A 249 11.37 12.26 31.71
C CYS A 249 12.02 11.20 32.60
N LEU A 250 13.07 11.59 33.33
CA LEU A 250 13.71 10.74 34.33
C LEU A 250 13.00 10.96 35.67
N HIS A 251 12.41 9.90 36.21
CA HIS A 251 11.79 9.92 37.53
C HIS A 251 12.69 9.19 38.54
N SER A 252 13.42 9.97 39.34
CA SER A 252 14.16 9.45 40.50
C SER A 252 13.27 9.52 41.75
N GLY A 253 12.40 8.54 41.96
CA GLY A 253 11.52 8.45 43.15
C GLY A 253 10.27 7.59 42.94
N PRO A 254 9.51 7.28 44.00
CA PRO A 254 8.25 6.52 43.87
C PRO A 254 7.24 7.28 43.00
N ARG A 255 6.61 6.56 42.07
CA ARG A 255 5.70 7.10 41.04
C ARG A 255 4.56 7.94 41.66
N PRO A 256 4.35 9.20 41.25
CA PRO A 256 3.13 9.93 41.63
C PRO A 256 1.91 9.29 40.97
N PRO A 257 0.74 9.25 41.65
CA PRO A 257 -0.45 8.58 41.13
C PRO A 257 -0.93 9.17 39.81
N PRO A 258 -1.54 8.35 38.92
CA PRO A 258 -1.90 8.71 37.54
C PRO A 258 -2.92 9.86 37.39
N SER A 259 -3.46 10.38 38.49
CA SER A 259 -4.36 11.53 38.51
C SER A 259 -3.66 12.89 38.41
N ALA A 260 -2.33 12.96 38.53
CA ALA A 260 -1.58 14.22 38.53
C ALA A 260 -1.12 14.71 37.13
N GLU A 261 -1.30 13.92 36.07
CA GLU A 261 -0.72 14.17 34.73
C GLU A 261 -1.61 14.98 33.77
N LYS A 262 -2.74 15.52 34.21
CA LYS A 262 -3.59 16.41 33.40
C LYS A 262 -3.48 17.85 33.90
N ASN A 263 -2.49 18.63 33.40
CA ASN A 263 -2.74 19.99 32.89
C ASN A 263 -1.55 20.84 32.39
N ASP A 264 -0.34 20.32 32.23
CA ASP A 264 0.75 21.20 31.75
C ASP A 264 0.89 21.19 30.22
N GLN A 265 -0.01 21.92 29.54
CA GLN A 265 0.29 22.53 28.24
C GLN A 265 1.00 23.88 28.48
N PRO A 266 2.13 24.17 27.83
CA PRO A 266 2.75 25.49 27.96
C PRO A 266 1.92 26.55 27.23
N GLN A 267 1.30 27.47 27.96
CA GLN A 267 0.84 28.76 27.42
C GLN A 267 2.03 29.71 27.21
N PRO A 268 2.05 30.53 26.15
CA PRO A 268 3.10 31.51 25.93
C PRO A 268 2.91 32.70 26.89
N THR A 269 3.84 32.88 27.84
CA THR A 269 3.83 34.01 28.78
C THR A 269 4.39 35.28 28.11
N ALA A 270 3.53 36.31 28.04
CA ALA A 270 3.93 37.69 27.85
C ALA A 270 4.57 38.25 29.12
N ALA A 271 5.55 39.13 28.94
CA ALA A 271 6.30 39.80 30.00
C ALA A 271 5.44 40.78 30.80
N GLN A 272 5.56 40.76 32.14
CA GLN A 272 5.66 41.95 33.01
C GLN A 272 5.96 41.52 34.46
N GLY A 273 6.84 42.27 35.13
CA GLY A 273 7.50 41.89 36.38
C GLY A 273 6.73 42.16 37.68
N GLY A 274 7.34 41.71 38.79
CA GLY A 274 6.88 41.99 40.15
C GLY A 274 7.41 40.99 41.19
N VAL A 275 8.42 41.45 41.92
CA VAL A 275 9.08 41.08 43.19
C VAL A 275 8.42 40.03 44.15
N ASP A 276 9.30 39.15 44.64
CA ASP A 276 9.44 38.45 45.95
C ASP A 276 8.89 37.04 46.32
N GLU A 277 9.86 36.31 46.91
CA GLU A 277 9.88 35.24 47.92
C GLU A 277 9.27 33.83 47.68
N GLY A 278 10.19 32.87 47.47
CA GLY A 278 10.34 31.73 48.39
C GLY A 278 9.59 30.42 48.11
N GLN A 279 10.16 29.51 47.31
CA GLN A 279 10.17 28.04 47.55
C GLN A 279 11.08 27.37 46.49
N LYS A 280 12.18 26.72 46.91
CA LYS A 280 13.10 26.01 46.00
C LYS A 280 12.50 24.66 45.57
N SER A 281 12.08 24.54 44.31
CA SER A 281 11.95 23.27 43.58
C SER A 281 12.76 23.39 42.29
N GLY A 282 13.85 22.63 42.20
CA GLY A 282 14.80 22.71 41.10
C GLY A 282 14.28 22.01 39.85
N ALA A 283 13.55 22.73 39.01
CA ALA A 283 13.38 22.35 37.61
C ALA A 283 14.68 22.65 36.87
N VAL A 284 15.47 21.62 36.59
CA VAL A 284 16.68 21.78 35.76
C VAL A 284 16.24 21.72 34.29
N ASN A 285 16.04 22.89 33.70
CA ASN A 285 16.01 23.04 32.24
C ASN A 285 17.45 22.87 31.71
N LEU A 286 17.81 21.64 31.30
CA LEU A 286 19.05 21.41 30.57
C LEU A 286 18.85 21.80 29.11
N ALA A 287 19.10 23.09 28.84
CA ALA A 287 19.37 23.57 27.50
C ALA A 287 20.66 22.93 26.96
N ALA A 288 20.66 22.71 25.65
CA ALA A 288 21.75 22.23 24.80
C ALA A 288 23.16 22.28 25.42
N GLY A 289 23.73 21.08 25.60
CA GLY A 289 25.17 20.89 25.77
C GLY A 289 25.60 20.55 27.17
N GLU A 290 25.32 19.33 27.63
CA GLU A 290 26.21 18.64 28.58
C GLU A 290 26.03 17.11 28.48
N ARG A 291 27.15 16.40 28.64
CA ARG A 291 27.34 14.95 28.42
C ARG A 291 26.46 14.12 29.39
N ILE A 292 26.13 12.86 29.08
CA ILE A 292 26.89 11.66 29.50
C ILE A 292 26.18 10.40 28.96
N ALA A 293 26.99 9.37 28.63
CA ALA A 293 26.78 7.92 28.51
C ALA A 293 25.47 7.37 27.90
#